data_AF-A0A101DGG2-F1
#
_entry.id   AF-A0A101DGG2-F1
#
_cell.length_a   1.000
_cell.length_b   1.000
_cell.length_c   1.000
_cell.angle_alpha   90.00
_cell.angle_beta   90.00
_cell.angle_gamma   90.00
#
_symmetry.space_group_name_H-M   'P 1'
#
loop_
_entity.id
_entity.type
_entity.pdbx_description
1 polymer ?
#
loop_
_entity_poly.entity_id
_entity_poly.type
_entity_poly.pdbx_seq_one_letter_code
_entity_poly.pdbx_strand_id
1 'polypeptide(L)'
;MSKQADSSICAYAYCSHEQTGYEKHFFITPASLLQHVQKLDELGYFLEDITCMQVKEGFLLTYHFNRWEKPGRLALRVLVVEEDKTIDSISSIYPGALWHERECYDFFGIVFKNHPSLIPLLLPPEMEERPLLKSSEKLRDLYELLPGCEQVLHAPRDEEFGQFIKECSQKGK
;
A
#
# COMPACT_ATOMS: atom_id res chain seq x y z
N MET A 1 8.93 -22.12 23.67
CA MET A 1 7.65 -21.53 23.20
C MET A 1 7.97 -20.69 21.99
N SER A 2 7.87 -21.29 20.81
CA SER A 2 8.22 -20.70 19.52
C SER A 2 7.17 -19.64 19.16
N LYS A 3 7.59 -18.38 18.95
CA LYS A 3 6.72 -17.35 18.37
C LYS A 3 6.59 -17.67 16.89
N GLN A 4 5.41 -18.15 16.49
CA GLN A 4 5.04 -18.35 15.10
C GLN A 4 5.06 -16.97 14.43
N ALA A 5 5.95 -16.76 13.46
CA ALA A 5 5.99 -15.55 12.67
C ALA A 5 4.67 -15.45 11.89
N ASP A 6 3.95 -14.36 12.10
CA ASP A 6 2.72 -14.04 11.39
C ASP A 6 3.08 -13.79 9.92
N SER A 7 2.66 -14.69 9.02
CA SER A 7 3.00 -14.71 7.59
C SER A 7 2.35 -13.57 6.77
N SER A 8 1.84 -12.55 7.46
CA SER A 8 0.99 -11.50 6.91
C SER A 8 1.71 -10.17 6.74
N ILE A 9 2.86 -9.99 7.43
CA ILE A 9 3.78 -8.86 7.26
C ILE A 9 4.99 -9.34 6.47
N CYS A 10 5.16 -8.81 5.27
CA CYS A 10 6.27 -9.17 4.38
C CYS A 10 7.56 -8.49 4.78
N ALA A 11 7.49 -7.27 5.29
CA ALA A 11 8.63 -6.50 5.78
C ALA A 11 8.14 -5.32 6.63
N TYR A 12 8.99 -4.79 7.50
CA TYR A 12 8.77 -3.47 8.07
C TYR A 12 10.11 -2.79 8.32
N ALA A 13 10.11 -1.46 8.37
CA ALA A 13 11.26 -0.65 8.73
C ALA A 13 10.92 0.34 9.84
N TYR A 14 11.84 0.47 10.80
CA TYR A 14 11.85 1.59 11.73
C TYR A 14 12.34 2.83 11.00
N CYS A 15 11.68 3.95 11.25
CA CYS A 15 12.03 5.22 10.65
C CYS A 15 12.43 6.20 11.75
N SER A 16 13.36 7.11 11.43
CA SER A 16 13.56 8.26 12.29
C SER A 16 12.35 9.18 12.17
N HIS A 17 11.57 9.28 13.24
CA HIS A 17 10.44 10.20 13.31
C HIS A 17 10.88 11.64 13.02
N GLU A 18 12.06 12.03 13.49
CA GLU A 18 12.64 13.37 13.25
C GLU A 18 12.92 13.65 11.77
N GLN A 19 13.27 12.61 10.99
CA GLN A 19 13.60 12.75 9.57
C GLN A 19 12.40 12.55 8.65
N THR A 20 11.50 11.64 9.00
CA THR A 20 10.44 11.16 8.10
C THR A 20 9.03 11.53 8.56
N GLY A 21 8.85 11.88 9.83
CA GLY A 21 7.54 12.02 10.48
C GLY A 21 6.84 10.70 10.78
N TYR A 22 7.42 9.54 10.41
CA TYR A 22 6.88 8.21 10.64
C TYR A 22 7.68 7.47 11.72
N GLU A 23 6.98 6.67 12.50
CA GLU A 23 7.61 5.71 13.42
C GLU A 23 8.02 4.44 12.68
N LYS A 24 7.13 3.94 11.81
CA LYS A 24 7.32 2.71 11.06
C LYS A 24 6.63 2.72 9.71
N HIS A 25 7.21 1.99 8.78
CA HIS A 25 6.55 1.54 7.55
C HIS A 25 6.43 0.02 7.57
N PHE A 26 5.27 -0.49 7.21
CA PHE A 26 5.03 -1.92 7.01
C PHE A 26 4.76 -2.17 5.54
N PHE A 27 5.30 -3.27 5.02
CA PHE A 27 4.93 -3.85 3.74
C PHE A 27 4.15 -5.12 4.03
N ILE A 28 2.94 -5.17 3.49
CA ILE A 28 2.02 -6.27 3.70
C ILE A 28 1.49 -6.75 2.35
N THR A 29 0.94 -7.96 2.32
CA THR A 29 0.28 -8.47 1.11
C THR A 29 -1.12 -7.86 0.96
N PRO A 30 -1.68 -7.77 -0.26
CA PRO A 30 -3.08 -7.36 -0.46
C PRO A 30 -4.06 -8.19 0.39
N ALA A 31 -3.79 -9.50 0.54
CA ALA A 31 -4.64 -10.42 1.29
C ALA A 31 -4.68 -10.13 2.80
N SER A 32 -3.63 -9.55 3.38
CA SER A 32 -3.59 -9.23 4.81
C SER A 32 -4.03 -7.81 5.15
N LEU A 33 -4.40 -6.98 4.15
CA LEU A 33 -4.76 -5.58 4.36
C LEU A 33 -5.88 -5.41 5.39
N LEU A 34 -7.02 -6.08 5.20
CA LEU A 34 -8.19 -5.92 6.07
C LEU A 34 -7.88 -6.27 7.54
N GLN A 35 -7.14 -7.36 7.77
CA GLN A 35 -6.74 -7.79 9.11
C GLN A 35 -5.90 -6.70 9.82
N HIS A 36 -4.92 -6.13 9.11
CA HIS A 36 -4.06 -5.09 9.69
C HIS A 36 -4.82 -3.79 9.94
N VAL A 37 -5.70 -3.41 9.03
CA VAL A 37 -6.50 -2.18 9.13
C VAL A 37 -7.51 -2.29 10.27
N GLN A 38 -8.16 -3.45 10.45
CA GLN A 38 -8.98 -3.74 11.63
C GLN A 38 -8.16 -3.62 12.91
N LYS A 39 -6.92 -4.14 12.91
CA LYS A 39 -6.07 -4.06 14.10
C LYS A 39 -5.68 -2.62 14.44
N LEU A 40 -5.45 -1.78 13.43
CA LEU A 40 -5.17 -0.36 13.64
C LEU A 40 -6.38 0.38 14.22
N ASP A 41 -7.59 0.08 13.74
CA ASP A 41 -8.83 0.66 14.28
C ASP A 41 -9.02 0.30 15.77
N GLU A 42 -8.85 -0.97 16.13
CA GLU A 42 -8.86 -1.42 17.54
C GLU A 42 -7.83 -0.70 18.42
N LEU A 43 -6.70 -0.31 17.83
CA LEU A 43 -5.61 0.40 18.50
C LEU A 43 -5.81 1.93 18.54
N GLY A 44 -6.94 2.43 18.03
CA GLY A 44 -7.31 3.84 18.06
C GLY A 44 -6.58 4.69 17.02
N TYR A 45 -6.14 4.09 15.91
CA TYR A 45 -5.61 4.82 14.78
C TYR A 45 -6.73 5.40 13.92
N PHE A 46 -6.48 6.53 13.28
CA PHE A 46 -7.30 7.08 12.22
C PHE A 46 -6.53 7.08 10.91
N LEU A 47 -7.26 6.92 9.81
CA LEU A 47 -6.73 7.05 8.44
C LEU A 47 -6.51 8.52 8.11
N GLU A 48 -5.31 8.87 7.66
CA GLU A 48 -4.98 10.23 7.18
C GLU A 48 -5.25 10.37 5.69
N ASP A 49 -4.69 9.46 4.89
CA ASP A 49 -4.87 9.42 3.44
C ASP A 49 -4.54 8.02 2.87
N ILE A 50 -4.89 7.83 1.60
CA ILE A 50 -4.41 6.72 0.77
C ILE A 50 -3.80 7.32 -0.48
N THR A 51 -2.58 6.90 -0.79
CA THR A 51 -1.84 7.32 -1.98
C THR A 51 -1.51 6.14 -2.86
N CYS A 52 -1.34 6.37 -4.15
CA CYS A 52 -0.94 5.35 -5.12
C CYS A 52 0.25 5.86 -5.96
N MET A 53 1.22 4.99 -6.18
CA MET A 53 2.40 5.28 -6.99
C MET A 53 2.67 4.12 -7.94
N GLN A 54 2.75 4.41 -9.24
CA GLN A 54 3.21 3.42 -10.22
C GLN A 54 4.74 3.28 -10.17
N VAL A 55 5.18 2.03 -10.05
CA VAL A 55 6.57 1.55 -10.02
C VAL A 55 6.74 0.45 -11.07
N LYS A 56 7.97 -0.04 -11.30
CA LYS A 56 8.20 -1.10 -12.30
C LYS A 56 7.45 -2.39 -11.97
N GLU A 57 7.29 -2.68 -10.70
CA GLU A 57 6.68 -3.90 -10.17
C GLU A 57 5.14 -3.82 -10.07
N GLY A 58 4.54 -2.67 -10.41
CA GLY A 58 3.09 -2.44 -10.36
C GLY A 58 2.72 -1.11 -9.69
N PHE A 59 1.79 -1.17 -8.74
CA PHE A 59 1.25 -0.03 -8.02
C PHE A 59 1.46 -0.18 -6.52
N LEU A 60 2.21 0.76 -5.94
CA LEU A 60 2.38 0.86 -4.50
C LEU A 60 1.25 1.72 -3.93
N LEU A 61 0.29 1.08 -3.27
CA LEU A 61 -0.67 1.78 -2.43
C LEU A 61 -0.03 2.01 -1.05
N THR A 62 -0.11 3.24 -0.54
CA THR A 62 0.34 3.58 0.80
C THR A 62 -0.82 4.18 1.59
N TYR A 63 -1.17 3.54 2.68
CA TYR A 63 -2.20 3.94 3.62
C TYR A 63 -1.50 4.57 4.84
N HIS A 64 -1.73 5.85 5.09
CA HIS A 64 -1.12 6.55 6.21
C HIS A 64 -2.08 6.59 7.39
N PHE A 65 -1.57 6.22 8.57
CA PHE A 65 -2.34 6.17 9.80
C PHE A 65 -1.66 6.96 10.90
N ASN A 66 -2.46 7.56 11.77
CA ASN A 66 -1.98 8.31 12.91
C ASN A 66 -2.95 8.18 14.10
N ARG A 67 -2.60 8.74 15.26
CA ARG A 67 -3.43 8.69 16.47
C ARG A 67 -3.26 9.98 17.27
N TRP A 68 -4.31 10.38 17.96
CA TRP A 68 -4.37 11.68 18.64
C TRP A 68 -3.58 11.73 19.96
N GLU A 69 -3.64 10.66 20.74
CA GLU A 69 -3.16 10.70 22.12
C GLU A 69 -1.63 10.69 22.26
N LYS A 70 -0.94 10.06 21.31
CA LYS A 70 0.52 9.88 21.33
C LYS A 70 1.07 9.91 19.91
N PRO A 71 2.23 10.54 19.67
CA PRO A 71 2.96 10.38 18.41
C PRO A 71 3.07 8.90 18.05
N GLY A 72 2.81 8.59 16.79
CA GLY A 72 2.64 7.20 16.39
C GLY A 72 2.38 6.99 14.92
N ARG A 73 2.73 7.91 14.03
CA ARG A 73 2.37 7.85 12.60
C ARG A 73 2.97 6.62 11.92
N LEU A 74 2.14 5.84 11.23
CA LEU A 74 2.52 4.61 10.53
C LEU A 74 2.14 4.70 9.05
N ALA A 75 2.85 3.95 8.21
CA ALA A 75 2.38 3.68 6.85
C ALA A 75 2.25 2.17 6.60
N LEU A 76 1.10 1.74 6.08
CA LEU A 76 0.95 0.41 5.49
C LEU A 76 1.12 0.54 3.97
N ARG A 77 2.09 -0.18 3.42
CA ARG A 77 2.39 -0.23 1.99
C ARG A 77 1.98 -1.57 1.43
N VAL A 78 1.25 -1.54 0.33
CA VAL A 78 0.77 -2.72 -0.37
C VAL A 78 1.12 -2.60 -1.85
N LEU A 79 1.86 -3.57 -2.37
CA LEU A 79 2.13 -3.67 -3.80
C LEU A 79 1.03 -4.48 -4.47
N VAL A 80 0.40 -3.89 -5.49
CA VAL A 80 -0.57 -4.55 -6.37
C VAL A 80 0.04 -4.62 -7.76
N VAL A 81 -0.04 -5.78 -8.40
CA VAL A 81 0.60 -6.01 -9.70
C VAL A 81 -0.23 -5.44 -10.85
N GLU A 82 0.41 -5.18 -12.00
CA GLU A 82 -0.25 -4.63 -13.19
C GLU A 82 -1.31 -5.58 -13.77
N GLU A 83 -1.07 -6.90 -13.69
CA GLU A 83 -1.96 -7.93 -14.23
C GLU A 83 -3.24 -8.14 -13.40
N ASP A 84 -3.18 -7.81 -12.11
CA ASP A 84 -4.26 -7.94 -11.14
C ASP A 84 -4.30 -6.69 -10.27
N LYS A 85 -4.83 -5.59 -10.84
CA LYS A 85 -4.98 -4.28 -10.20
C LYS A 85 -6.12 -4.25 -9.18
N THR A 86 -6.28 -5.30 -8.39
CA THR A 86 -7.38 -5.44 -7.45
C THR A 86 -6.90 -5.52 -6.00
N ILE A 87 -7.68 -4.93 -5.10
CA ILE A 87 -7.43 -4.97 -3.65
C ILE A 87 -8.77 -4.83 -2.91
N ASP A 88 -8.87 -5.31 -1.68
CA ASP A 88 -10.07 -5.10 -0.87
C ASP A 88 -10.16 -3.64 -0.38
N SER A 89 -11.36 -3.06 -0.50
CA SER A 89 -11.69 -1.74 0.06
C SER A 89 -11.64 -1.79 1.59
N ILE A 90 -11.10 -0.73 2.20
CA ILE A 90 -11.12 -0.54 3.65
C ILE A 90 -12.27 0.38 4.10
N SER A 91 -13.11 0.84 3.17
CA SER A 91 -14.19 1.80 3.42
C SER A 91 -15.24 1.35 4.43
N SER A 92 -15.38 0.04 4.64
CA SER A 92 -16.25 -0.53 5.68
C SER A 92 -15.71 -0.33 7.11
N ILE A 93 -14.41 -0.11 7.25
CA ILE A 93 -13.72 0.17 8.53
C ILE A 93 -13.49 1.68 8.66
N TYR A 94 -12.93 2.29 7.63
CA TYR A 94 -12.63 3.72 7.57
C TYR A 94 -13.43 4.40 6.46
N PRO A 95 -14.58 5.06 6.77
CA PRO A 95 -15.41 5.71 5.75
C PRO A 95 -14.69 6.77 4.91
N GLY A 96 -13.63 7.40 5.46
CA GLY A 96 -12.78 8.34 4.73
C GLY A 96 -12.10 7.74 3.50
N ALA A 97 -11.88 6.43 3.48
CA ALA A 97 -11.27 5.72 2.35
C ALA A 97 -12.13 5.78 1.07
N LEU A 98 -13.45 6.00 1.18
CA LEU A 98 -14.35 6.09 0.02
C LEU A 98 -13.85 7.08 -1.04
N TRP A 99 -13.29 8.21 -0.60
CA TRP A 99 -12.81 9.25 -1.51
C TRP A 99 -11.44 8.91 -2.09
N HIS A 100 -10.50 8.50 -1.23
CA HIS A 100 -9.14 8.17 -1.66
C HIS A 100 -9.07 6.93 -2.56
N GLU A 101 -9.89 5.91 -2.30
CA GLU A 101 -9.97 4.72 -3.14
C GLU A 101 -10.55 5.06 -4.52
N ARG A 102 -11.57 5.93 -4.58
CA ARG A 102 -12.09 6.44 -5.85
C ARG A 102 -11.05 7.27 -6.60
N GLU A 103 -10.25 8.10 -5.93
CA GLU A 103 -9.15 8.83 -6.57
C GLU A 103 -8.10 7.89 -7.16
N CYS A 104 -7.71 6.84 -6.41
CA CYS A 104 -6.79 5.82 -6.90
C CYS A 104 -7.36 5.03 -8.10
N TYR A 105 -8.65 4.71 -8.06
CA TYR A 105 -9.37 4.14 -9.20
C TYR A 105 -9.35 5.09 -10.40
N ASP A 106 -9.64 6.37 -10.19
CA ASP A 106 -9.78 7.36 -11.26
C ASP A 106 -8.46 7.61 -11.98
N PHE A 107 -7.36 7.74 -11.23
CA PHE A 107 -6.07 8.11 -11.80
C PHE A 107 -5.17 6.95 -12.20
N PHE A 108 -5.35 5.76 -11.61
CA PHE A 108 -4.47 4.60 -11.83
C PHE A 108 -5.22 3.34 -12.28
N GLY A 109 -6.55 3.31 -12.15
CA GLY A 109 -7.36 2.15 -12.51
C GLY A 109 -7.35 1.02 -11.47
N ILE A 110 -7.00 1.31 -10.20
CA ILE A 110 -7.03 0.32 -9.12
C ILE A 110 -8.48 -0.03 -8.76
N VAL A 111 -8.84 -1.30 -8.81
CA VAL A 111 -10.18 -1.79 -8.49
C VAL A 111 -10.25 -2.21 -7.02
N PHE A 112 -11.02 -1.46 -6.24
CA PHE A 112 -11.27 -1.76 -4.82
C PHE A 112 -12.52 -2.65 -4.67
N LYS A 113 -12.31 -3.93 -4.39
CA LYS A 113 -13.37 -4.91 -4.12
C LYS A 113 -14.18 -4.48 -2.90
N ASN A 114 -15.49 -4.71 -2.93
CA ASN A 114 -16.42 -4.35 -1.84
C ASN A 114 -16.56 -2.85 -1.56
N HIS A 115 -15.99 -1.98 -2.40
CA HIS A 115 -16.26 -0.54 -2.33
C HIS A 115 -17.69 -0.25 -2.81
N PRO A 116 -18.53 0.47 -2.03
CA PRO A 116 -19.96 0.58 -2.28
C PRO A 116 -20.33 1.38 -3.54
N SER A 117 -19.45 2.28 -3.99
CA SER A 117 -19.70 3.13 -5.17
C SER A 117 -18.39 3.47 -5.88
N LEU A 118 -17.74 2.48 -6.49
CA LEU A 118 -16.47 2.68 -7.21
C LEU A 118 -16.72 3.23 -8.61
N ILE A 119 -16.91 4.54 -8.68
CA ILE A 119 -17.11 5.30 -9.92
C ILE A 119 -16.13 6.48 -9.94
N PRO A 120 -15.80 7.04 -11.13
CA PRO A 120 -14.95 8.23 -11.25
C PRO A 120 -15.36 9.34 -10.30
N LEU A 121 -14.38 10.10 -9.79
CA LEU A 121 -14.58 11.13 -8.77
C LEU A 121 -14.16 12.51 -9.28
N LEU A 122 -12.99 12.60 -9.90
CA LEU A 122 -12.34 13.84 -10.30
C LEU A 122 -12.30 13.99 -11.82
N LEU A 123 -12.10 12.88 -12.55
CA LEU A 123 -12.05 12.88 -14.00
C LEU A 123 -13.45 12.75 -14.61
N PRO A 124 -13.64 13.27 -15.85
CA PRO A 124 -14.87 13.04 -16.60
C PRO A 124 -15.16 11.54 -16.74
N PRO A 125 -16.41 11.07 -16.55
CA PRO A 125 -16.76 9.65 -16.62
C PRO A 125 -16.41 8.97 -17.96
N GLU A 126 -16.41 9.72 -19.04
CA GLU A 126 -16.05 9.29 -20.39
C GLU A 126 -14.54 9.21 -20.64
N MET A 127 -13.71 9.70 -19.72
CA MET A 127 -12.25 9.68 -19.86
C MET A 127 -11.73 8.26 -19.63
N GLU A 128 -11.20 7.64 -20.68
CA GLU A 128 -10.55 6.32 -20.60
C GLU A 128 -9.09 6.42 -20.13
N GLU A 129 -8.46 7.58 -20.37
CA GLU A 129 -7.06 7.81 -20.02
C GLU A 129 -6.85 7.97 -18.52
N ARG A 130 -5.70 7.47 -18.03
CA ARG A 130 -5.31 7.49 -16.62
C ARG A 130 -4.07 8.37 -16.48
N PRO A 131 -4.22 9.68 -16.18
CA PRO A 131 -3.18 10.67 -16.42
C PRO A 131 -1.97 10.55 -15.48
N LEU A 132 -2.07 9.80 -14.38
CA LEU A 132 -0.94 9.54 -13.48
C LEU A 132 -0.17 8.26 -13.81
N LEU A 133 -0.57 7.52 -14.86
CA LEU A 133 0.24 6.42 -15.39
C LEU A 133 1.50 6.96 -16.07
N LYS A 134 2.62 6.32 -15.78
CA LYS A 134 3.94 6.62 -16.30
C LYS A 134 4.21 5.77 -17.54
N SER A 135 4.93 6.34 -18.49
CA SER A 135 5.53 5.57 -19.58
C SER A 135 6.59 4.60 -19.02
N SER A 136 6.82 3.47 -19.70
CA SER A 136 7.82 2.46 -19.34
C SER A 136 9.19 3.06 -19.01
N GLU A 137 9.66 4.02 -19.80
CA GLU A 137 10.95 4.72 -19.66
C GLU A 137 11.10 5.47 -18.32
N LYS A 138 9.99 5.87 -17.71
CA LYS A 138 9.94 6.71 -16.50
C LYS A 138 9.68 5.89 -15.24
N LEU A 139 9.41 4.58 -15.36
CA LEU A 139 9.23 3.71 -14.22
C LEU A 139 10.58 3.49 -13.51
N ARG A 140 10.52 3.52 -12.19
CA ARG A 140 11.65 3.26 -11.29
C ARG A 140 11.33 2.03 -10.47
N ASP A 141 12.36 1.27 -10.13
CA ASP A 141 12.24 0.13 -9.23
C ASP A 141 11.81 0.63 -7.84
N LEU A 142 10.94 -0.13 -7.18
CA LEU A 142 10.41 0.22 -5.87
C LEU A 142 11.55 0.49 -4.85
N TYR A 143 12.61 -0.32 -4.91
CA TYR A 143 13.77 -0.19 -4.04
C TYR A 143 14.52 1.13 -4.20
N GLU A 144 14.56 1.69 -5.42
CA GLU A 144 15.22 2.98 -5.66
C GLU A 144 14.44 4.16 -5.07
N LEU A 145 13.11 4.03 -5.01
CA LEU A 145 12.21 5.09 -4.54
C LEU A 145 12.08 5.14 -3.03
N LEU A 146 12.58 4.13 -2.31
CA LEU A 146 12.50 4.02 -0.86
C LEU A 146 13.89 3.94 -0.20
N PRO A 147 14.79 4.92 -0.46
CA PRO A 147 16.12 4.94 0.17
C PRO A 147 15.97 5.10 1.69
N GLY A 148 16.73 4.32 2.46
CA GLY A 148 16.67 4.36 3.94
C GLY A 148 15.65 3.41 4.58
N CYS A 149 14.88 2.64 3.81
CA CYS A 149 14.14 1.47 4.32
C CYS A 149 15.07 0.26 4.63
N GLU A 150 16.36 0.50 4.85
CA GLU A 150 17.43 -0.49 5.03
C GLU A 150 17.28 -1.39 6.27
N GLN A 151 16.27 -1.15 7.11
CA GLN A 151 15.90 -2.07 8.17
C GLN A 151 14.62 -2.82 7.85
N VAL A 152 14.59 -3.58 6.75
CA VAL A 152 13.69 -4.75 6.63
C VAL A 152 14.10 -5.75 7.73
N LEU A 153 13.69 -5.49 8.97
CA LEU A 153 14.02 -6.33 10.11
C LEU A 153 12.73 -7.00 10.56
N HIS A 154 12.70 -8.33 10.41
CA HIS A 154 11.55 -9.23 10.62
C HIS A 154 10.50 -9.25 9.50
N ALA A 155 10.96 -9.44 8.27
CA ALA A 155 10.44 -10.59 7.53
C ALA A 155 11.09 -11.86 8.15
N PRO A 156 10.47 -13.06 8.12
CA PRO A 156 11.30 -14.26 8.09
C PRO A 156 12.32 -14.03 6.97
N ARG A 157 13.61 -14.30 7.24
CA ARG A 157 14.73 -13.92 6.37
C ARG A 157 14.59 -14.62 5.01
N ASP A 158 13.76 -14.11 4.11
CA ASP A 158 13.29 -14.94 3.01
C ASP A 158 13.60 -14.34 1.65
N GLU A 159 14.34 -15.15 0.90
CA GLU A 159 14.33 -15.20 -0.55
C GLU A 159 12.90 -15.07 -1.11
N GLU A 160 11.86 -15.47 -0.38
CA GLU A 160 10.43 -15.32 -0.73
C GLU A 160 9.95 -13.89 -0.92
N PHE A 161 10.44 -12.87 -0.19
CA PHE A 161 10.02 -11.48 -0.47
C PHE A 161 10.72 -10.96 -1.72
N GLY A 162 12.02 -11.20 -1.84
CA GLY A 162 12.77 -10.90 -3.06
C GLY A 162 12.22 -11.68 -4.25
N GLN A 163 11.73 -12.90 -4.03
CA GLN A 163 11.10 -13.75 -5.01
C GLN A 163 9.66 -13.32 -5.30
N PHE A 164 8.88 -12.85 -4.33
CA PHE A 164 7.57 -12.24 -4.54
C PHE A 164 7.72 -11.01 -5.44
N ILE A 165 8.64 -10.09 -5.10
CA ILE A 165 8.94 -8.92 -5.94
C ILE A 165 9.48 -9.34 -7.32
N LYS A 166 10.35 -10.36 -7.40
CA LYS A 166 10.85 -10.89 -8.69
C LYS A 166 9.77 -11.62 -9.50
N GLU A 167 8.85 -12.35 -8.88
CA GLU A 167 7.75 -13.08 -9.51
C GLU A 167 6.69 -12.11 -10.02
N CYS A 168 6.39 -11.05 -9.24
CA CYS A 168 5.62 -9.90 -9.71
C CYS A 168 6.32 -9.24 -10.91
N SER A 169 7.64 -9.07 -10.87
CA SER A 169 8.41 -8.48 -11.98
C SER A 169 8.56 -9.39 -13.21
N GLN A 170 8.45 -10.71 -13.08
CA GLN A 170 8.68 -11.68 -14.17
C GLN A 170 7.41 -12.08 -14.93
N LYS A 171 6.22 -11.86 -14.37
CA LYS A 171 4.93 -12.17 -15.02
C LYS A 171 4.51 -11.18 -16.12
N GLY A 172 5.25 -10.09 -16.31
CA GLY A 172 5.01 -9.06 -17.33
C GLY A 172 5.85 -9.18 -18.62
N LYS A 173 6.20 -10.39 -19.07
CA LYS A 173 6.84 -10.63 -20.38
C LYS A 173 5.97 -11.43 -21.33
#